data_AF-A0A2H5N242-F1
#
_entry.id   AF-A0A2H5N242-F1
#
_cell.length_a   1.000
_cell.length_b   1.000
_cell.length_c   1.000
_cell.angle_alpha   90.00
_cell.angle_beta   90.00
_cell.angle_gamma   90.00
#
_symmetry.space_group_name_H-M   'P 1'
#
loop_
_entity.id
_entity.type
_entity.pdbx_description
1 polymer ?
#
loop_
_entity_poly.entity_id
_entity_poly.type
_entity_poly.pdbx_seq_one_letter_code
_entity_poly.pdbx_strand_id
1 'polypeptide(L)'
;TAASYHAIAIALSLMEAYPLSVQHEQTTLQILRAKLGPDDLRTQDAAAWLEYFESKAFEQQEAARNGTRKPDASIASKGHLSVSDLLDYINPSHDTKGRNVSTLKRKSYVAKWRVEKLP
;
A
#
# COMPACT_ATOMS: atom_id res chain seq x y z
N THR A 1 -17.50 -22.34 20.10
CA THR A 1 -16.34 -21.72 20.79
C THR A 1 -15.12 -21.68 19.89
N ALA A 2 -14.22 -22.68 19.83
CA ALA A 2 -13.05 -22.63 18.91
C ALA A 2 -13.45 -22.78 17.42
N ALA A 3 -14.21 -23.82 17.09
CA ALA A 3 -14.63 -24.08 15.71
C ALA A 3 -15.44 -22.93 15.08
N SER A 4 -16.21 -22.19 15.89
CA SER A 4 -16.94 -21.01 15.42
C SER A 4 -16.02 -19.84 15.08
N TYR A 5 -14.95 -19.61 15.85
CA TYR A 5 -13.95 -18.60 15.50
C TYR A 5 -13.21 -18.98 14.21
N HIS A 6 -12.84 -20.25 14.05
CA HIS A 6 -12.24 -20.76 12.82
C HIS A 6 -13.14 -20.56 11.60
N ALA A 7 -14.43 -20.88 11.71
CA ALA A 7 -15.39 -20.65 10.64
C ALA A 7 -15.50 -19.16 10.24
N ILE A 8 -15.47 -18.25 11.23
CA ILE A 8 -15.45 -16.81 10.97
C ILE A 8 -14.14 -16.40 10.29
N ALA A 9 -12.99 -16.93 10.72
CA ALA A 9 -11.70 -16.63 10.12
C ALA A 9 -11.67 -17.01 8.63
N ILE A 10 -12.20 -18.20 8.29
CA ILE A 10 -12.39 -18.64 6.90
C ILE A 10 -13.30 -17.69 6.14
N ALA A 11 -14.49 -17.37 6.67
CA ALA A 11 -15.44 -16.47 6.01
C ALA A 11 -14.84 -15.10 5.72
N LEU A 12 -14.08 -14.53 6.68
CA LEU A 12 -13.36 -13.27 6.52
C LEU A 12 -12.28 -13.36 5.44
N SER A 13 -11.58 -14.50 5.34
CA SER A 13 -10.52 -14.69 4.33
C SER A 13 -11.09 -14.72 2.91
N LEU A 14 -12.30 -15.26 2.73
CA LEU A 14 -13.03 -15.24 1.46
C LEU A 14 -13.45 -13.82 1.05
N MET A 15 -13.56 -12.91 2.01
CA MET A 15 -13.82 -11.48 1.77
C MET A 15 -12.51 -10.66 1.77
N GLU A 16 -11.36 -11.32 1.69
CA GLU A 16 -10.02 -10.72 1.73
C GLU A 16 -9.76 -9.84 2.98
N ALA A 17 -10.49 -10.07 4.07
CA ALA A 17 -10.32 -9.36 5.33
C ALA A 17 -9.27 -10.07 6.23
N TYR A 18 -8.09 -10.35 5.68
CA TYR A 18 -7.06 -11.18 6.30
C TYR A 18 -6.61 -10.70 7.70
N PRO A 19 -6.47 -9.39 8.00
CA PRO A 19 -6.16 -8.97 9.37
C PRO A 19 -7.19 -9.43 10.39
N LEU A 20 -8.48 -9.44 10.03
CA LEU A 20 -9.53 -9.95 10.92
C LEU A 20 -9.51 -11.48 10.98
N SER A 21 -9.21 -12.17 9.88
CA SER A 21 -9.00 -13.63 9.89
C SER A 21 -7.90 -14.03 10.88
N VAL A 22 -6.77 -13.34 10.89
CA VAL A 22 -5.66 -13.56 11.84
C VAL A 22 -6.13 -13.45 13.29
N GLN A 23 -6.88 -12.38 13.62
CA GLN A 23 -7.39 -12.20 14.99
C GLN A 23 -8.29 -13.35 15.46
N HIS A 24 -9.15 -13.84 14.56
CA HIS A 24 -10.07 -14.93 14.88
C HIS A 24 -9.34 -16.26 15.00
N GLU A 25 -8.40 -16.54 14.10
CA GLU A 25 -7.62 -17.78 14.15
C GLU A 25 -6.67 -17.81 15.35
N GLN A 26 -6.12 -16.67 15.75
CA GLN A 26 -5.32 -16.60 16.97
C GLN A 26 -6.15 -16.91 18.21
N THR A 27 -7.41 -16.49 18.24
CA THR A 27 -8.37 -16.86 19.30
C THR A 27 -8.68 -18.37 19.24
N THR A 28 -8.89 -18.94 18.05
CA THR A 28 -9.04 -20.39 17.85
C THR A 28 -7.84 -21.14 18.44
N LEU A 29 -6.62 -20.75 18.07
CA LEU A 29 -5.38 -21.37 18.51
C LEU A 29 -5.18 -21.27 20.03
N GLN A 30 -5.47 -20.11 20.64
CA GLN A 30 -5.41 -19.94 22.09
C GLN A 30 -6.38 -20.89 22.82
N ILE A 31 -7.63 -21.02 22.34
CA ILE A 31 -8.60 -21.92 22.93
C ILE A 31 -8.15 -23.38 22.78
N LEU A 32 -7.66 -23.78 21.61
CA LEU A 32 -7.22 -25.17 21.37
C LEU A 32 -5.98 -25.51 22.20
N ARG A 33 -4.98 -24.63 22.28
CA ARG A 33 -3.82 -24.80 23.16
C ARG A 33 -4.22 -24.98 24.61
N ALA A 34 -5.14 -24.16 25.11
CA ALA A 34 -5.60 -24.23 26.50
C ALA A 34 -6.42 -25.49 26.81
N LYS A 35 -7.12 -26.06 25.81
CA LYS A 35 -8.02 -27.20 26.00
C LYS A 35 -7.41 -28.56 25.69
N LEU A 36 -6.56 -28.62 24.66
CA LEU A 36 -6.04 -29.86 24.08
C LEU A 36 -4.52 -29.97 24.19
N GLY A 37 -3.83 -28.84 24.42
CA GLY A 37 -2.37 -28.78 24.43
C GLY A 37 -1.76 -28.50 23.05
N PRO A 38 -0.46 -28.16 23.00
CA PRO A 38 0.24 -27.78 21.77
C PRO A 38 0.48 -28.95 20.80
N ASP A 39 0.59 -30.18 21.31
CA ASP A 39 0.89 -31.37 20.52
C ASP A 39 -0.37 -32.01 19.89
N ASP A 40 -1.56 -31.51 20.23
CA ASP A 40 -2.80 -31.96 19.61
C ASP A 40 -2.84 -31.56 18.13
N LEU A 41 -3.24 -32.48 17.27
CA LEU A 41 -3.27 -32.29 15.82
C LEU A 41 -4.12 -31.07 15.41
N ARG A 42 -5.21 -30.79 16.11
CA ARG A 42 -6.08 -29.64 15.80
C ARG A 42 -5.44 -28.33 16.20
N THR A 43 -4.66 -28.34 17.28
CA THR A 43 -3.88 -27.17 17.70
C THR A 43 -2.78 -26.85 16.68
N GLN A 44 -2.12 -27.89 16.13
CA GLN A 44 -1.12 -27.72 15.07
C GLN A 44 -1.76 -27.22 13.77
N ASP A 45 -2.92 -27.77 13.40
CA ASP A 45 -3.68 -27.31 12.22
C ASP A 45 -4.06 -25.83 12.33
N ALA A 46 -4.61 -25.41 13.48
CA ALA A 46 -4.93 -23.99 13.72
C ALA A 46 -3.68 -23.08 13.68
N ALA A 47 -2.51 -23.59 14.10
CA ALA A 47 -1.27 -22.84 13.98
C ALA A 47 -0.83 -22.66 12.52
N ALA A 48 -0.97 -23.69 11.70
CA ALA A 48 -0.69 -23.61 10.26
C ALA A 48 -1.65 -22.65 9.54
N TRP A 49 -2.93 -22.67 9.91
CA TRP A 49 -3.91 -21.70 9.41
C TRP A 49 -3.57 -20.27 9.80
N LEU A 50 -3.12 -20.04 11.04
CA LEU A 50 -2.69 -18.71 11.49
C LEU A 50 -1.53 -18.19 10.64
N GLU A 51 -0.52 -19.03 10.39
CA GLU A 51 0.63 -18.69 9.55
C GLU A 51 0.21 -18.35 8.10
N TYR A 52 -0.76 -19.11 7.56
CA TYR A 52 -1.33 -18.84 6.24
C TYR A 52 -2.04 -17.48 6.20
N PHE A 53 -2.88 -17.17 7.20
CA PHE A 53 -3.59 -15.89 7.25
C PHE A 53 -2.64 -14.70 7.45
N GLU A 54 -1.60 -14.85 8.28
CA GLU A 54 -0.57 -13.83 8.47
C GLU A 54 0.20 -13.57 7.17
N SER A 55 0.56 -14.63 6.45
CA SER A 55 1.20 -14.54 5.14
C SER A 55 0.32 -13.81 4.13
N LYS A 56 -0.98 -14.11 4.09
CA LYS A 56 -1.93 -13.44 3.21
C LYS A 56 -2.19 -11.98 3.59
N ALA A 57 -2.21 -11.67 4.88
CA ALA A 57 -2.32 -10.29 5.36
C ALA A 57 -1.08 -9.46 4.94
N PHE A 58 0.11 -10.04 5.01
CA PHE A 58 1.34 -9.39 4.56
C PHE A 58 1.36 -9.15 3.05
N GLU A 59 1.05 -10.19 2.25
CA GLU A 59 0.93 -10.09 0.79
C GLU A 59 -0.04 -8.98 0.37
N GLN A 60 -1.18 -8.87 1.05
CA GLN A 60 -2.16 -7.81 0.82
C GLN A 60 -1.61 -6.41 1.14
N GLN A 61 -0.87 -6.27 2.25
CA GLN A 61 -0.23 -5.01 2.62
C GLN A 61 0.84 -4.60 1.60
N GLU A 62 1.66 -5.55 1.13
CA GLU A 62 2.66 -5.30 0.10
C GLU A 62 2.03 -4.87 -1.21
N ALA A 63 0.95 -5.52 -1.64
CA ALA A 63 0.18 -5.13 -2.82
C ALA A 63 -0.44 -3.73 -2.68
N ALA A 64 -0.97 -3.38 -1.51
CA ALA A 64 -1.52 -2.04 -1.25
C ALA A 64 -0.43 -0.95 -1.29
N ARG A 65 0.76 -1.25 -0.75
CA ARG A 65 1.91 -0.34 -0.73
C ARG A 65 2.55 -0.18 -2.12
N ASN A 66 2.72 -1.27 -2.85
CA ASN A 66 3.28 -1.23 -4.21
C ASN A 66 2.26 -0.72 -5.24
N GLY A 67 0.97 -0.89 -4.97
CA GLY A 67 -0.14 -0.42 -5.81
C GLY A 67 -0.47 1.06 -5.69
N THR A 68 0.07 1.78 -4.68
CA THR A 68 -0.17 3.22 -4.53
C THR A 68 1.06 4.00 -4.09
N ARG A 69 1.95 4.29 -5.03
CA ARG A 69 2.42 5.67 -5.17
C ARG A 69 1.53 6.33 -6.21
N LYS A 70 0.32 6.75 -5.82
CA LYS A 70 -0.33 7.82 -6.58
C LYS A 70 0.62 9.02 -6.43
N PRO A 71 1.33 9.49 -7.48
CA PRO A 71 1.75 10.87 -7.44
C PRO A 71 0.46 11.66 -7.23
N ASP A 72 0.44 12.45 -6.16
CA ASP A 72 -0.65 13.35 -5.83
C ASP A 72 -1.27 13.89 -7.13
N ALA A 73 -2.57 13.67 -7.33
CA ALA A 73 -3.29 14.14 -8.50
C ALA A 73 -3.32 15.68 -8.60
N SER A 74 -2.60 16.39 -7.74
CA SER A 74 -2.25 17.81 -7.87
C SER A 74 -1.37 18.16 -9.08
N ILE A 75 -0.82 17.19 -9.81
CA ILE A 75 -0.05 17.49 -11.03
C ILE A 75 -0.92 18.18 -12.11
N ALA A 76 -2.21 17.83 -12.22
CA ALA A 76 -3.12 18.42 -13.20
C ALA A 76 -3.82 19.71 -12.73
N SER A 77 -3.79 20.02 -11.43
CA SER A 77 -4.56 21.14 -10.86
C SER A 77 -3.79 22.47 -10.87
N LYS A 78 -2.53 22.50 -11.33
CA LYS A 78 -1.71 23.72 -11.33
C LYS A 78 -0.82 23.90 -12.56
N GLY A 79 -1.36 23.66 -13.75
CA GLY A 79 -1.00 24.34 -15.01
C GLY A 79 0.45 24.35 -15.53
N HIS A 80 1.41 23.68 -14.89
CA HIS A 80 2.81 23.68 -15.34
C HIS A 80 3.52 22.40 -14.89
N LEU A 81 3.43 21.34 -15.69
CA LEU A 81 4.42 20.26 -15.62
C LEU A 81 5.66 20.65 -16.42
N SER A 82 6.85 20.36 -15.91
CA SER A 82 8.07 20.41 -16.73
C SER A 82 8.05 19.28 -17.76
N VAL A 83 8.68 19.49 -18.91
CA VAL A 83 8.90 18.43 -19.91
C VAL A 83 9.68 17.25 -19.29
N SER A 84 10.58 17.52 -18.35
CA SER A 84 11.27 16.47 -17.58
C SER A 84 10.29 15.61 -16.77
N ASP A 85 9.32 16.24 -16.09
CA ASP A 85 8.31 15.52 -15.30
C ASP A 85 7.42 14.65 -16.20
N LEU A 86 7.12 15.12 -17.42
CA LEU A 86 6.36 14.36 -18.42
C LEU A 86 7.15 13.16 -18.96
N LEU A 87 8.45 13.34 -19.20
CA LEU A 87 9.32 12.28 -19.72
C LEU A 87 9.57 11.19 -18.67
N ASP A 88 9.72 11.56 -17.39
CA ASP A 88 9.82 10.61 -16.27
C ASP A 88 8.51 9.82 -16.07
N TYR A 89 7.35 10.42 -16.41
CA TYR A 89 6.05 9.73 -16.35
C TYR A 89 5.84 8.71 -17.47
N ILE A 90 6.30 9.03 -18.69
CA ILE A 90 6.07 8.20 -19.88
C ILE A 90 7.03 7.01 -19.95
N ASN A 91 8.21 7.09 -19.31
CA ASN A 91 9.23 6.06 -19.41
C ASN A 91 9.60 5.46 -18.04
N PRO A 92 8.90 4.42 -17.56
CA PRO A 92 9.10 3.89 -16.20
C PRO A 92 10.38 3.04 -16.03
N SER A 93 11.21 2.89 -17.06
CA SER A 93 12.46 2.11 -17.00
C SER A 93 13.71 3.02 -17.01
N HIS A 94 14.10 3.55 -15.85
CA HIS A 94 15.45 3.38 -15.28
C HIS A 94 15.62 4.11 -13.94
N ASP A 95 16.14 3.36 -12.97
CA ASP A 95 16.85 3.75 -11.74
C ASP A 95 16.74 5.20 -11.23
N THR A 96 16.09 5.30 -10.07
CA THR A 96 16.24 6.39 -9.11
C THR A 96 17.68 6.50 -8.63
N LYS A 97 18.55 7.19 -9.36
CA LYS A 97 19.89 7.51 -8.85
C LYS A 97 20.43 8.85 -9.35
N GLY A 98 20.11 9.88 -8.57
CA GLY A 98 21.01 11.01 -8.34
C GLY A 98 20.95 12.16 -9.34
N ARG A 99 20.26 13.24 -8.95
CA ARG A 99 20.90 14.56 -9.04
C ARG A 99 20.43 15.49 -7.94
N ASN A 100 21.23 15.46 -6.89
CA ASN A 100 21.32 16.48 -5.86
C ASN A 100 21.81 17.81 -6.48
N VAL A 101 21.32 18.92 -5.91
CA VAL A 101 22.01 20.21 -5.74
C VAL A 101 22.15 21.11 -6.98
N SER A 102 21.96 22.41 -6.73
CA SER A 102 22.10 23.61 -7.60
C SER A 102 20.79 24.00 -8.31
N THR A 103 20.22 25.20 -8.19
CA THR A 103 20.83 26.48 -7.78
C THR A 103 19.75 27.49 -7.39
N LEU A 104 19.89 27.97 -6.16
CA LEU A 104 19.51 29.29 -5.67
C LEU A 104 19.89 30.42 -6.67
N LYS A 105 19.12 31.52 -6.70
CA LYS A 105 19.21 32.77 -7.54
C LYS A 105 18.40 32.68 -8.84
N ARG A 106 17.60 33.67 -9.29
CA ARG A 106 17.65 35.14 -9.16
C ARG A 106 16.26 35.67 -9.64
N LYS A 107 15.45 36.31 -8.80
CA LYS A 107 15.22 37.78 -8.74
C LYS A 107 14.79 38.44 -10.07
N SER A 108 13.56 39.03 -10.05
CA SER A 108 13.13 40.25 -10.80
C SER A 108 13.01 40.08 -12.33
N TYR A 109 11.98 40.50 -13.07
CA TYR A 109 11.23 41.75 -13.05
C TYR A 109 9.81 41.53 -13.62
N VAL A 110 8.82 42.13 -12.96
CA VAL A 110 7.50 42.44 -13.53
C VAL A 110 7.62 43.82 -14.18
N ALA A 111 7.41 43.92 -15.51
CA ALA A 111 6.92 45.12 -16.17
C ALA A 111 6.52 44.78 -17.63
N LYS A 112 5.24 44.75 -18.01
CA LYS A 112 4.29 45.85 -18.32
C LYS A 112 4.41 46.42 -19.76
N TRP A 113 3.26 46.36 -20.47
CA TRP A 113 2.85 47.08 -21.71
C TRP A 113 3.36 46.52 -23.05
N ARG A 114 2.60 46.45 -24.15
CA ARG A 114 1.52 47.34 -24.63
C ARG A 114 0.62 46.59 -25.63
N VAL A 115 -0.66 46.94 -25.61
CA VAL A 115 -1.71 46.66 -26.60
C VAL A 115 -1.40 47.38 -27.93
N GLU A 116 -1.66 46.77 -29.08
CA GLU A 116 -2.68 47.18 -30.06
C GLU A 116 -2.39 46.67 -31.49
N LYS A 117 -3.49 46.48 -32.22
CA LYS A 117 -3.66 45.79 -33.49
C LYS A 117 -3.00 46.49 -34.71
N LEU A 118 -2.63 45.64 -35.66
CA LEU A 118 -2.56 45.85 -37.12
C LEU A 118 -3.86 46.49 -37.68
N PRO A 119 -3.85 47.15 -38.87
CA PRO A 119 -3.12 46.79 -40.09
C PRO A 119 -2.01 47.75 -40.55
#